data_AF-A0A959Y4C0-F1
#
_entry.id   AF-A0A959Y4C0-F1
#
_cell.length_a   1.000
_cell.length_b   1.000
_cell.length_c   1.000
_cell.angle_alpha   90.00
_cell.angle_beta   90.00
_cell.angle_gamma   90.00
#
_symmetry.space_group_name_H-M   'P 1'
#
loop_
_entity.id
_entity.type
_entity.pdbx_description
1 polymer ?
#
loop_
_entity_poly.entity_id
_entity_poly.type
_entity_poly.pdbx_seq_one_letter_code
_entity_poly.pdbx_strand_id
1 'polypeptide(L)' 'MSDQQHRDYSNDAITVHWHPEKCIHSGNCVRGLPGVFDTKRRPWIDVNGA' A
#
# COMPACT_ATOMS: atom_id res chain seq x y z
N MET A 1 -9.09 -22.13 0.81
CA MET A 1 -8.53 -21.03 -0.01
C MET A 1 -8.34 -19.84 0.92
N SER A 2 -7.33 -19.91 1.79
CA SER A 2 -7.08 -18.89 2.81
C SER A 2 -5.93 -18.03 2.31
N ASP A 3 -6.24 -16.89 1.71
CA ASP A 3 -5.23 -15.83 1.57
C ASP A 3 -5.92 -14.47 1.43
N GLN A 4 -6.67 -14.12 2.47
CA GLN A 4 -7.06 -12.73 2.70
C GLN A 4 -5.88 -12.04 3.38
N GLN A 5 -4.80 -11.79 2.65
CA GLN A 5 -3.62 -11.08 3.18
C GLN A 5 -3.89 -9.58 3.21
N HIS A 6 -4.80 -9.14 4.09
CA HIS A 6 -4.84 -7.73 4.48
C HIS A 6 -3.56 -7.38 5.24
N ARG A 7 -3.04 -6.19 4.96
CA ARG A 7 -1.98 -5.59 5.78
C ARG A 7 -2.31 -4.14 6.04
N ASP A 8 -2.04 -3.71 7.26
CA ASP A 8 -2.19 -2.32 7.65
C ASP A 8 -0.79 -1.71 7.84
N TYR A 9 -0.62 -0.51 7.31
CA TYR A 9 0.60 0.29 7.46
C TYR A 9 0.24 1.60 8.14
N SER A 10 0.75 1.84 9.35
CA SER A 10 0.32 2.95 10.20
C SER A 10 1.50 3.80 10.67
N ASN A 11 1.26 5.10 10.80
CA ASN A 11 2.08 6.02 11.59
C ASN A 11 1.18 6.78 12.59
N ASP A 12 1.71 7.81 13.24
CA ASP A 12 0.99 8.59 14.26
C ASP A 12 -0.18 9.41 13.68
N ALA A 13 -0.26 9.57 12.36
CA ALA A 13 -1.25 10.42 11.69
C ALA A 13 -2.29 9.63 10.88
N ILE A 14 -1.88 8.58 10.17
CA ILE A 14 -2.72 7.84 9.23
C ILE A 14 -2.45 6.34 9.25
N THR A 15 -3.44 5.56 8.78
CA THR A 15 -3.32 4.13 8.51
C THR A 15 -3.72 3.84 7.06
N VAL A 16 -2.87 3.11 6.34
CA VAL A 16 -3.13 2.58 5.00
C VAL A 16 -3.55 1.12 5.13
N HIS A 17 -4.81 0.85 4.84
CA HIS A 17 -5.35 -0.51 4.76
C HIS A 17 -5.13 -1.09 3.36
N TRP A 18 -4.30 -2.11 3.25
CA TRP A 18 -4.01 -2.77 1.99
C TRP A 18 -4.85 -4.04 1.82
N HIS A 19 -5.77 -3.96 0.86
CA HIS A 19 -6.72 -4.99 0.46
C HIS A 19 -6.41 -5.48 -0.96
N PRO A 20 -5.49 -6.45 -1.15
CA PRO A 20 -5.08 -6.88 -2.48
C PRO A 20 -6.25 -7.39 -3.34
N GLU A 21 -7.27 -8.00 -2.72
CA GLU A 21 -8.46 -8.52 -3.38
C GLU A 21 -9.39 -7.43 -3.93
N LYS A 22 -9.30 -6.21 -3.41
CA LYS A 22 -10.04 -5.05 -3.92
C LYS A 22 -9.24 -4.25 -4.95
N CYS A 23 -7.96 -4.56 -5.15
CA CYS A 23 -7.12 -3.83 -6.08
C CYS A 23 -7.50 -4.14 -7.53
N ILE A 24 -7.85 -3.12 -8.31
CA ILE A 24 -8.14 -3.24 -9.75
C ILE A 24 -6.88 -3.08 -10.63
N HIS A 25 -5.68 -3.02 -10.02
CA HIS A 25 -4.41 -2.80 -10.72
C HIS A 25 -4.35 -1.55 -11.62
N SER A 26 -5.07 -0.47 -11.25
CA SER A 26 -5.07 0.79 -12.02
C SER A 26 -3.70 1.46 -12.10
N GLY A 27 -2.86 1.26 -11.08
CA GLY A 27 -1.56 1.90 -10.93
C GLY A 27 -1.61 3.34 -10.41
N ASN A 28 -2.78 3.85 -10.01
CA ASN A 28 -2.90 5.22 -9.50
C ASN A 28 -2.17 5.44 -8.18
N CYS A 29 -2.06 4.41 -7.34
CA CYS A 29 -1.27 4.47 -6.10
C CYS A 29 0.20 4.81 -6.38
N VAL A 30 0.87 4.00 -7.22
CA VAL A 30 2.30 4.16 -7.55
C VAL A 30 2.59 5.40 -8.40
N ARG A 31 1.65 5.84 -9.24
CA ARG A 31 1.82 7.06 -10.06
C ARG A 31 1.54 8.35 -9.27
N GLY A 32 0.57 8.30 -8.35
CA GLY A 32 0.14 9.47 -7.59
C GLY A 32 1.02 9.79 -6.41
N LEU A 33 1.51 8.76 -5.70
CA LEU A 33 2.35 8.90 -4.51
C LEU A 33 3.53 7.92 -4.56
N PRO A 34 4.52 8.11 -5.45
CA PRO A 34 5.64 7.17 -5.61
C PRO A 34 6.56 7.08 -4.38
N GLY A 35 6.54 8.08 -3.49
CA GLY A 35 7.24 8.01 -2.20
C GLY A 35 6.56 7.05 -1.21
N VAL A 36 5.23 6.95 -1.29
CA VAL A 36 4.41 6.06 -0.46
C VAL A 36 4.33 4.66 -1.06
N PHE A 37 4.14 4.52 -2.37
CA PHE A 37 3.94 3.23 -3.03
C PHE A 37 5.06 2.92 -4.01
N ASP A 38 5.93 1.96 -3.65
CA ASP A 38 7.06 1.53 -4.46
C ASP A 38 7.09 0.00 -4.59
N THR A 39 6.76 -0.50 -5.78
CA THR A 39 6.73 -1.95 -6.08
C THR A 39 8.11 -2.60 -6.13
N LYS A 40 9.20 -1.82 -6.16
CA LYS A 40 10.58 -2.34 -6.20
C LYS A 40 11.16 -2.56 -4.81
N ARG A 41 10.58 -1.98 -3.76
CA ARG A 41 11.05 -2.10 -2.38
C ARG A 41 10.17 -3.05 -1.55
N ARG A 42 10.70 -3.49 -0.40
CA ARG A 42 9.92 -4.21 0.63
C ARG A 42 10.23 -3.63 2.01
N PRO A 43 9.22 -3.20 2.80
CA PRO A 43 7.79 -3.17 2.47
C PRO A 43 7.46 -2.14 1.37
N TRP A 44 6.60 -2.51 0.44
CA TRP A 44 6.28 -1.69 -0.75
C TRP A 44 5.42 -0.45 -0.46
N ILE A 45 4.86 -0.35 0.75
CA ILE A 45 4.14 0.82 1.25
C ILE A 45 5.00 1.53 2.32
N ASP A 46 5.24 2.83 2.13
CA ASP A 46 5.75 3.78 3.11
C ASP A 46 4.67 4.74 3.55
N VAL A 47 4.14 4.57 4.75
CA VAL A 47 3.18 5.54 5.29
C VAL A 47 3.85 6.91 5.58
N ASN A 48 5.18 6.97 5.66
CA ASN A 48 5.94 8.21 5.87
C ASN A 48 6.53 8.81 4.59
N GLY A 49 6.24 8.22 3.42
CA GLY A 49 6.77 8.68 2.14
C GLY A 49 5.95 9.79 1.47
N ALA A 50 4.96 10.34 2.18
CA ALA A 50 4.08 11.43 1.72
C ALA A 50 4.73 12.81 1.91
#